data_AF-A0A3M1J6J8-F1
#
_entry.id   AF-A0A3M1J6J8-F1
#
_cell.length_a   1.000
_cell.length_b   1.000
_cell.length_c   1.000
_cell.angle_alpha   90.00
_cell.angle_beta   90.00
_cell.angle_gamma   90.00
#
_symmetry.space_group_name_H-M   'P 1'
#
loop_
_entity.id
_entity.type
_entity.pdbx_description
1 polymer ?
#
loop_
_entity_poly.entity_id
_entity_poly.type
_entity_poly.pdbx_seq_one_letter_code
_entity_poly.pdbx_strand_id
1 'polypeptide(L)'
;MRGLIAFLVLLVTGSAFATVRAEAVHPPLEAYGELPGYRLFALSPDGEHAAFVARRDGRDIVVLYTRSTGEASGLMGVDKISVRDLFFADNDHVILVASETARQYGFRGKWEDSAAFSINIRTGKRKTLLRGTEGIYPAQTGLGDIVGRNPEKSKVFMPAFYGQAGSDPPLHVFEVDLDTGYGRIYKKGLSITSDWFLDEAGVVLAREDYSNDRDFYKIWTYKDGGRKL
;
A
#
# COMPACT_ATOMS: atom_id res chain seq x y z
N MET A 1 66.50 -35.35 65.86
CA MET A 1 66.39 -34.08 66.62
C MET A 1 66.07 -32.99 65.61
N ARG A 2 64.90 -32.33 65.70
CA ARG A 2 64.76 -30.93 66.20
C ARG A 2 65.72 -29.99 65.46
N GLY A 3 65.36 -28.93 64.75
CA GLY A 3 64.13 -28.18 64.46
C GLY A 3 64.54 -27.04 63.49
N LEU A 4 63.75 -26.76 62.45
CA LEU A 4 62.97 -25.52 62.22
C LEU A 4 63.74 -24.17 62.30
N ILE A 5 63.66 -23.37 61.22
CA ILE A 5 63.43 -21.90 61.12
C ILE A 5 63.45 -21.58 59.60
N ALA A 6 62.30 -21.53 58.92
CA ALA A 6 61.45 -20.37 58.65
C ALA A 6 62.02 -19.42 57.56
N PHE A 7 61.42 -19.47 56.37
CA PHE A 7 61.48 -18.38 55.40
C PHE A 7 60.05 -18.13 54.86
N LEU A 8 59.60 -16.90 55.03
CA LEU A 8 58.28 -16.40 54.64
C LEU A 8 58.29 -16.16 53.12
N VAL A 9 57.47 -16.89 52.36
CA VAL A 9 57.25 -16.61 50.92
C VAL A 9 55.84 -16.06 50.76
N LEU A 10 55.77 -14.80 50.35
CA LEU A 10 54.55 -14.07 50.03
C LEU A 10 54.00 -14.59 48.69
N LEU A 11 52.91 -15.36 48.71
CA LEU A 11 52.28 -15.88 47.49
C LEU A 11 51.30 -14.83 46.94
N VAL A 12 51.70 -14.12 45.88
CA VAL A 12 50.81 -13.22 45.13
C VAL A 12 49.91 -14.06 44.23
N THR A 13 48.67 -14.31 44.66
CA THR A 13 47.63 -14.91 43.82
C THR A 13 47.09 -13.88 42.83
N GLY A 14 47.70 -13.80 41.65
CA GLY A 14 47.14 -13.09 40.50
C GLY A 14 45.95 -13.86 39.94
N SER A 15 44.73 -13.41 40.24
CA SER A 15 43.52 -13.93 39.59
C SER A 15 43.45 -13.40 38.16
N ALA A 16 43.77 -14.24 37.19
CA ALA A 16 43.56 -13.94 35.78
C ALA A 16 42.05 -13.98 35.48
N PHE A 17 41.43 -12.81 35.37
CA PHE A 17 40.10 -12.69 34.78
C PHE A 17 40.23 -12.95 33.28
N ALA A 18 39.98 -14.19 32.86
CA ALA A 18 39.75 -14.50 31.45
C ALA A 18 38.42 -13.84 31.04
N THR A 19 38.50 -12.74 30.32
CA THR A 19 37.34 -12.14 29.67
C THR A 19 36.97 -13.00 28.47
N VAL A 20 36.01 -13.90 28.66
CA VAL A 20 35.35 -14.59 27.54
C VAL A 20 34.59 -13.52 26.75
N ARG A 21 35.16 -13.09 25.62
CA ARG A 21 34.42 -12.32 24.63
C ARG A 21 33.47 -13.29 23.95
N ALA A 22 32.18 -13.21 24.27
CA ALA A 22 31.16 -13.86 23.46
C ALA A 22 31.22 -13.24 22.06
N GLU A 23 31.60 -14.03 21.06
CA GLU A 23 31.45 -13.64 19.66
C GLU A 23 29.95 -13.50 19.41
N ALA A 24 29.51 -12.29 19.08
CA ALA A 24 28.10 -12.06 18.77
C ALA A 24 27.76 -12.91 17.54
N VAL A 25 26.81 -13.83 17.69
CA VAL A 25 26.31 -14.60 16.56
C VAL A 25 25.60 -13.61 15.64
N HIS A 26 26.30 -13.19 14.59
CA HIS A 26 25.71 -12.37 13.55
C HIS A 26 24.81 -13.26 12.68
N PRO A 27 23.61 -12.80 12.30
CA PRO A 27 22.84 -13.48 11.28
C PRO A 27 23.69 -13.72 10.03
N PRO A 28 23.50 -14.84 9.32
CA PRO A 28 24.20 -15.08 8.06
C PRO A 28 23.90 -13.94 7.07
N LEU A 29 24.81 -13.67 6.13
CA LEU A 29 24.67 -12.59 5.15
C LEU A 29 23.35 -12.70 4.39
N GLU A 30 22.94 -13.93 4.10
CA GLU A 30 21.69 -14.27 3.41
C GLU A 30 20.46 -13.73 4.14
N ALA A 31 20.47 -13.70 5.48
CA ALA A 31 19.35 -13.19 6.28
C ALA A 31 19.07 -11.69 6.05
N TYR A 32 20.02 -10.94 5.50
CA TYR A 32 19.86 -9.53 5.13
C TYR A 32 19.34 -9.33 3.70
N GLY A 33 19.37 -10.38 2.86
CA GLY A 33 18.88 -10.36 1.47
C GLY A 33 17.57 -11.10 1.26
N GLU A 34 17.07 -11.84 2.26
CA GLU A 34 15.81 -12.56 2.18
C GLU A 34 14.60 -11.61 2.15
N LEU A 35 13.66 -11.91 1.25
CA LEU A 35 12.38 -11.19 1.20
C LEU A 35 11.49 -11.62 2.38
N PRO A 36 10.69 -10.70 2.96
CA PRO A 36 9.76 -11.05 4.03
C PRO A 36 8.83 -12.20 3.65
N GLY A 37 8.72 -13.19 4.53
CA GLY A 37 7.81 -14.32 4.34
C GLY A 37 6.33 -13.91 4.35
N TYR A 38 6.00 -12.82 5.06
CA TYR A 38 4.67 -12.24 5.11
C TYR A 38 4.75 -10.71 5.11
N ARG A 39 3.83 -10.03 4.43
CA ARG A 39 3.78 -8.57 4.35
C ARG A 39 2.37 -8.05 4.01
N LEU A 40 2.15 -6.74 4.19
CA LEU A 40 0.91 -6.05 3.84
C LEU A 40 -0.34 -6.68 4.47
N PHE A 41 -0.33 -6.80 5.80
CA PHE A 41 -1.48 -7.33 6.53
C PHE A 41 -2.61 -6.30 6.56
N ALA A 42 -3.82 -6.75 6.25
CA ALA A 42 -5.05 -6.00 6.32
C ALA A 42 -6.12 -6.81 7.05
N LEU A 43 -6.95 -6.14 7.82
CA LEU A 43 -8.08 -6.73 8.54
C LEU A 43 -9.39 -6.17 7.97
N SER A 44 -10.41 -7.02 7.83
CA SER A 44 -11.75 -6.56 7.49
C SER A 44 -12.34 -5.69 8.62
N PRO A 45 -13.24 -4.75 8.32
CA PRO A 45 -13.87 -3.90 9.33
C PRO A 45 -14.50 -4.66 10.51
N ASP A 46 -15.11 -5.82 10.26
CA ASP A 46 -15.70 -6.69 11.30
C ASP A 46 -14.68 -7.61 12.02
N GLY A 47 -13.42 -7.63 11.57
CA GLY A 47 -12.36 -8.45 12.11
C GLY A 47 -12.49 -9.94 11.82
N GLU A 48 -13.38 -10.36 10.92
CA GLU A 48 -13.58 -11.76 10.57
C GLU A 48 -12.54 -12.26 9.56
N HIS A 49 -12.06 -11.38 8.69
CA HIS A 49 -11.12 -11.74 7.64
C HIS A 49 -9.80 -10.95 7.76
N ALA A 50 -8.70 -11.62 7.47
CA ALA A 50 -7.41 -10.97 7.27
C ALA A 50 -6.87 -11.29 5.89
N ALA A 51 -6.34 -10.28 5.19
CA ALA A 51 -5.67 -10.44 3.92
C ALA A 51 -4.19 -10.07 4.08
N PHE A 52 -3.29 -10.83 3.47
CA PHE A 52 -1.86 -10.54 3.49
C PHE A 52 -1.16 -11.17 2.30
N VAL A 53 0.04 -10.69 1.97
CA VAL A 53 0.90 -11.33 0.99
C VAL A 53 1.82 -12.32 1.73
N ALA A 54 1.79 -13.58 1.32
CA ALA A 54 2.67 -14.63 1.80
C ALA A 54 3.63 -15.07 0.70
N ARG A 55 4.89 -15.27 1.04
CA ARG A 55 5.89 -15.87 0.16
C ARG A 55 6.05 -17.36 0.48
N ARG A 56 5.75 -18.23 -0.49
CA ARG A 56 5.90 -19.69 -0.38
C ARG A 56 6.54 -20.26 -1.64
N ASP A 57 7.59 -21.07 -1.47
CA ASP A 57 8.33 -21.69 -2.57
C ASP A 57 8.77 -20.68 -3.65
N GLY A 58 9.23 -19.51 -3.21
CA GLY A 58 9.66 -18.43 -4.10
C GLY A 58 8.55 -17.65 -4.82
N ARG A 59 7.28 -17.91 -4.50
CA ARG A 59 6.11 -17.22 -5.07
C ARG A 59 5.38 -16.39 -4.04
N ASP A 60 4.94 -15.21 -4.44
CA ASP A 60 4.10 -14.34 -3.62
C ASP A 60 2.63 -14.62 -3.93
N ILE A 61 1.82 -14.78 -2.89
CA ILE A 61 0.39 -15.09 -2.98
C ILE A 61 -0.36 -14.17 -2.02
N VAL A 62 -1.44 -13.53 -2.49
CA VAL A 62 -2.41 -12.88 -1.62
C VAL A 62 -3.24 -13.98 -0.95
N VAL A 63 -3.21 -14.03 0.37
CA VAL A 63 -3.89 -15.01 1.21
C VAL A 63 -5.05 -14.32 1.92
N LEU A 64 -6.19 -15.01 1.98
CA LEU A 64 -7.32 -14.67 2.83
C LEU A 64 -7.39 -15.67 3.98
N TYR A 65 -7.35 -15.17 5.20
CA TYR A 65 -7.56 -15.92 6.43
C TYR A 65 -8.94 -15.59 7.01
N THR A 66 -9.67 -16.60 7.46
CA THR A 66 -10.99 -16.46 8.09
C THR A 66 -10.89 -16.89 9.55
N ARG A 67 -11.22 -15.97 10.47
CA ARG A 67 -11.01 -16.16 11.91
C ARG A 67 -11.91 -17.25 12.49
N SER A 68 -13.18 -17.30 12.11
CA SER A 68 -14.16 -18.27 12.66
C SER A 68 -13.83 -19.72 12.30
N THR A 69 -13.29 -19.97 11.12
CA THR A 69 -12.93 -21.33 10.65
C THR A 69 -11.46 -21.66 10.86
N GLY A 70 -10.59 -20.66 11.01
CA GLY A 70 -9.14 -20.83 11.02
C GLY A 70 -8.55 -21.17 9.66
N GLU A 71 -9.34 -21.11 8.57
CA GLU A 71 -8.90 -21.45 7.24
C GLU A 71 -8.10 -20.32 6.58
N ALA A 72 -7.08 -20.69 5.83
CA ALA A 72 -6.31 -19.77 4.98
C ALA A 72 -6.37 -20.26 3.53
N SER A 73 -6.82 -19.40 2.63
CA SER A 73 -6.95 -19.69 1.19
C SER A 73 -6.17 -18.68 0.35
N GLY A 74 -5.62 -19.14 -0.78
CA GLY A 74 -4.96 -18.24 -1.73
C GLY A 74 -5.99 -17.58 -2.66
N LEU A 75 -6.00 -16.25 -2.72
CA LEU A 75 -6.85 -15.49 -3.63
C LEU A 75 -6.22 -15.35 -5.03
N MET A 76 -4.91 -15.06 -5.09
CA MET A 76 -4.19 -14.78 -6.33
C MET A 76 -2.67 -14.87 -6.12
N GLY A 77 -1.96 -15.42 -7.11
CA GLY A 77 -0.50 -15.28 -7.22
C GLY A 77 -0.10 -13.91 -7.77
N VAL A 78 0.89 -13.28 -7.16
CA VAL A 78 1.34 -11.90 -7.46
C VAL A 78 2.85 -11.83 -7.69
N ASP A 79 3.47 -12.94 -8.11
CA ASP A 79 4.92 -13.06 -8.32
C ASP A 79 5.48 -12.21 -9.46
N LYS A 80 4.62 -11.76 -10.38
CA LYS A 80 5.01 -10.99 -11.58
C LYS A 80 4.65 -9.51 -11.51
N ILE A 81 4.03 -9.06 -10.43
CA ILE A 81 3.59 -7.68 -10.24
C ILE A 81 4.10 -7.14 -8.91
N SER A 82 4.37 -5.85 -8.85
CA SER A 82 4.78 -5.20 -7.60
C SER A 82 3.53 -4.84 -6.81
N VAL A 83 3.23 -5.58 -5.73
CA VAL A 83 2.16 -5.20 -4.82
C VAL A 83 2.57 -3.97 -4.01
N ARG A 84 1.82 -2.89 -4.15
CA ARG A 84 2.04 -1.59 -3.51
C ARG A 84 1.21 -1.40 -2.26
N ASP A 85 -0.03 -1.88 -2.26
CA ASP A 85 -0.92 -1.78 -1.11
C ASP A 85 -1.92 -2.95 -1.09
N LEU A 86 -2.43 -3.26 0.10
CA LEU A 86 -3.46 -4.26 0.34
C LEU A 86 -4.33 -3.81 1.53
N PHE A 87 -5.63 -3.62 1.32
CA PHE A 87 -6.55 -3.24 2.38
C PHE A 87 -7.97 -3.68 2.09
N PHE A 88 -8.83 -3.73 3.11
CA PHE A 88 -10.27 -3.93 2.92
C PHE A 88 -10.98 -2.60 2.65
N ALA A 89 -11.77 -2.55 1.59
CA ALA A 89 -12.65 -1.41 1.32
C ALA A 89 -13.99 -1.54 2.08
N ASP A 90 -14.46 -2.77 2.26
CA ASP A 90 -15.58 -3.17 3.12
C ASP A 90 -15.35 -4.62 3.59
N ASN A 91 -16.32 -5.28 4.22
CA ASN A 91 -16.16 -6.67 4.68
C ASN A 91 -16.02 -7.70 3.55
N ASP A 92 -16.49 -7.37 2.35
CA ASP A 92 -16.61 -8.30 1.23
C ASP A 92 -15.58 -8.03 0.12
N HIS A 93 -14.88 -6.89 0.15
CA HIS A 93 -13.95 -6.44 -0.88
C HIS A 93 -12.55 -6.13 -0.35
N VAL A 94 -11.57 -6.88 -0.86
CA VAL A 94 -10.14 -6.58 -0.69
C VAL A 94 -9.68 -5.77 -1.90
N ILE A 95 -9.03 -4.64 -1.62
CA ILE A 95 -8.32 -3.83 -2.60
C ILE A 95 -6.87 -4.27 -2.64
N LEU A 96 -6.40 -4.59 -3.84
CA LEU A 96 -5.00 -4.79 -4.17
C LEU A 96 -4.56 -3.62 -5.06
N VAL A 97 -3.60 -2.83 -4.61
CA VAL A 97 -2.91 -1.88 -5.49
C VAL A 97 -1.61 -2.53 -5.95
N ALA A 98 -1.44 -2.64 -7.26
CA ALA A 98 -0.25 -3.23 -7.84
C ALA A 98 0.26 -2.39 -9.01
N SER A 99 1.55 -2.53 -9.30
CA SER A 99 2.18 -1.88 -10.44
C SER A 99 3.12 -2.79 -11.20
N GLU A 100 3.37 -2.42 -12.45
CA GLU A 100 4.36 -3.05 -13.32
C GLU A 100 5.05 -2.00 -14.20
N THR A 101 6.18 -2.38 -14.78
CA THR A 101 6.79 -1.57 -15.85
C THR A 101 6.04 -1.84 -17.16
N ALA A 102 5.22 -0.89 -17.59
CA ALA A 102 4.37 -1.03 -18.75
C ALA A 102 4.86 -0.20 -19.95
N ARG A 103 4.34 -0.55 -21.12
CA ARG A 103 4.40 0.25 -22.35
C ARG A 103 3.01 0.29 -22.93
N GLN A 104 2.52 1.49 -23.26
CA GLN A 104 1.25 1.67 -23.94
C GLN A 104 1.44 1.98 -25.43
N TYR A 105 0.65 1.31 -26.29
CA TYR A 105 0.62 1.61 -27.71
C TYR A 105 0.21 3.07 -27.96
N GLY A 106 0.89 3.76 -28.89
CA GLY A 106 0.68 5.17 -29.17
C GLY A 106 1.49 6.14 -28.30
N PHE A 107 2.20 5.65 -27.29
CA PHE A 107 3.02 6.47 -26.38
C PHE A 107 4.47 5.97 -26.34
N ARG A 108 5.43 6.90 -26.25
CA ARG A 108 6.86 6.59 -26.26
C ARG A 108 7.38 6.39 -24.84
N GLY A 109 8.13 5.32 -24.63
CA GLY A 109 8.81 5.05 -23.35
C GLY A 109 8.29 3.80 -22.64
N LYS A 110 8.82 3.60 -21.43
CA LYS A 110 8.31 2.67 -20.43
C LYS A 110 8.20 3.44 -19.13
N TRP A 111 7.19 3.14 -18.34
CA TRP A 111 6.95 3.78 -17.05
C TRP A 111 6.38 2.76 -16.08
N GLU A 112 6.40 3.09 -14.80
CA GLU A 112 5.63 2.36 -13.82
C GLU A 112 4.15 2.71 -13.98
N ASP A 113 3.34 1.70 -14.24
CA ASP A 113 1.90 1.82 -14.33
C ASP A 113 1.28 1.09 -13.14
N SER A 114 0.40 1.78 -12.41
CA SER A 114 -0.26 1.27 -11.21
C SER A 114 -1.76 1.27 -11.38
N ALA A 115 -2.40 0.23 -10.84
CA ALA A 115 -3.84 0.06 -10.88
C ALA A 115 -4.35 -0.53 -9.56
N ALA A 116 -5.58 -0.17 -9.19
CA ALA A 116 -6.30 -0.81 -8.11
C ALA A 116 -7.22 -1.93 -8.65
N PHE A 117 -7.26 -3.03 -7.90
CA PHE A 117 -8.13 -4.18 -8.17
C PHE A 117 -9.02 -4.43 -6.96
N SER A 118 -10.33 -4.53 -7.17
CA SER A 118 -11.28 -5.04 -6.19
C SER A 118 -11.41 -6.55 -6.33
N ILE A 119 -11.29 -7.27 -5.22
CA ILE A 119 -11.48 -8.72 -5.12
C ILE A 119 -12.64 -8.96 -4.15
N ASN A 120 -13.77 -9.40 -4.67
CA ASN A 120 -14.91 -9.79 -3.86
C ASN A 120 -14.66 -11.18 -3.27
N ILE A 121 -14.44 -11.27 -1.95
CA ILE A 121 -14.02 -12.50 -1.28
C ILE A 121 -15.13 -13.55 -1.19
N ARG A 122 -16.40 -13.14 -1.32
CA ARG A 122 -17.55 -14.06 -1.28
C ARG A 122 -17.76 -14.76 -2.61
N THR A 123 -17.49 -14.08 -3.71
CA THR A 123 -17.73 -14.59 -5.07
C THR A 123 -16.46 -14.97 -5.82
N GLY A 124 -15.28 -14.55 -5.33
CA GLY A 124 -13.99 -14.69 -6.02
C GLY A 124 -13.85 -13.79 -7.25
N LYS A 125 -14.84 -12.93 -7.55
CA LYS A 125 -14.79 -12.02 -8.70
C LYS A 125 -13.76 -10.92 -8.48
N ARG A 126 -13.10 -10.52 -9.57
CA ARG A 126 -12.05 -9.50 -9.57
C ARG A 126 -12.37 -8.44 -10.60
N LYS A 127 -12.18 -7.18 -10.23
CA LYS A 127 -12.42 -6.02 -11.09
C LYS A 127 -11.25 -5.07 -11.04
N THR A 128 -10.76 -4.65 -12.20
CA THR A 128 -9.85 -3.52 -12.31
C THR A 128 -10.68 -2.24 -12.17
N LEU A 129 -10.34 -1.41 -11.20
CA LEU A 129 -11.06 -0.17 -10.94
C LEU A 129 -10.77 0.88 -12.02
N LEU A 130 -11.76 1.72 -12.30
CA LEU A 130 -11.78 2.72 -13.38
C LEU A 130 -11.68 2.16 -14.81
N ARG A 131 -11.44 0.87 -15.00
CA ARG A 131 -11.32 0.27 -16.33
C ARG A 131 -12.64 0.36 -17.09
N GLY A 132 -12.60 0.96 -18.29
CA GLY A 132 -13.79 1.15 -19.13
C GLY A 132 -14.69 2.29 -18.66
N THR A 133 -14.24 3.11 -17.71
CA THR A 133 -14.90 4.36 -17.34
C THR A 133 -14.71 5.40 -18.43
N GLU A 134 -15.78 6.09 -18.80
CA GLU A 134 -15.74 7.10 -19.85
C GLU A 134 -14.91 8.33 -19.45
N GLY A 135 -14.14 8.85 -20.41
CA GLY A 135 -13.42 10.11 -20.27
C GLY A 135 -12.18 10.07 -19.38
N ILE A 136 -11.79 8.88 -18.89
CA ILE A 136 -10.46 8.68 -18.29
C ILE A 136 -9.39 9.04 -19.32
N TYR A 137 -8.54 10.01 -18.96
CA TYR A 137 -7.49 10.53 -19.82
C TYR A 137 -6.57 9.39 -20.30
N PRO A 138 -6.26 9.32 -21.60
CA PRO A 138 -5.53 8.20 -22.16
C PRO A 138 -4.07 8.16 -21.69
N ALA A 139 -3.58 6.95 -21.41
CA ALA A 139 -2.20 6.69 -20.96
C ALA A 139 -1.78 7.43 -19.69
N GLN A 140 -2.74 7.74 -18.83
CA GLN A 140 -2.40 8.15 -17.47
C GLN A 140 -1.92 6.95 -16.66
N THR A 141 -1.03 7.22 -15.70
CA THR A 141 -0.59 6.28 -14.67
C THR A 141 -1.21 6.66 -13.34
N GLY A 142 -0.95 5.88 -12.28
CA GLY A 142 -1.39 6.26 -10.94
C GLY A 142 -2.85 5.89 -10.64
N LEU A 143 -3.50 5.06 -11.45
CA LEU A 143 -4.88 4.59 -11.23
C LEU A 143 -5.02 3.59 -10.07
N GLY A 144 -4.05 3.59 -9.16
CA GLY A 144 -4.10 2.91 -7.87
C GLY A 144 -4.52 3.82 -6.71
N ASP A 145 -4.56 5.14 -6.92
CA ASP A 145 -4.82 6.10 -5.85
C ASP A 145 -6.28 6.10 -5.41
N ILE A 146 -6.50 5.97 -4.11
CA ILE A 146 -7.82 5.90 -3.46
C ILE A 146 -7.80 6.86 -2.27
N VAL A 147 -8.51 7.98 -2.43
CA VAL A 147 -8.55 9.09 -1.45
C VAL A 147 -9.74 9.01 -0.48
N GLY A 148 -10.59 7.99 -0.64
CA GLY A 148 -11.74 7.77 0.23
C GLY A 148 -12.46 6.46 -0.06
N ARG A 149 -13.28 6.02 0.88
CA ARG A 149 -14.05 4.77 0.82
C ARG A 149 -15.47 5.04 1.26
N ASN A 150 -16.44 4.32 0.69
CA ASN A 150 -17.82 4.27 1.16
C ASN A 150 -18.22 2.78 1.32
N PRO A 151 -17.94 2.19 2.49
CA PRO A 151 -18.15 0.75 2.71
C PRO A 151 -19.63 0.36 2.65
N GLU A 152 -20.54 1.24 3.07
CA GLU A 152 -21.99 0.97 3.04
C GLU A 152 -22.53 0.75 1.63
N LYS A 153 -21.87 1.34 0.62
CA LYS A 153 -22.29 1.26 -0.78
C LYS A 153 -21.34 0.42 -1.64
N SER A 154 -20.31 -0.17 -1.04
CA SER A 154 -19.22 -0.87 -1.74
C SER A 154 -18.60 -0.01 -2.85
N LYS A 155 -18.16 1.20 -2.47
CA LYS A 155 -17.52 2.15 -3.39
C LYS A 155 -16.25 2.75 -2.84
N VAL A 156 -15.40 3.24 -3.75
CA VAL A 156 -14.20 4.01 -3.43
C VAL A 156 -14.14 5.30 -4.24
N PHE A 157 -13.37 6.26 -3.76
CA PHE A 157 -13.14 7.53 -4.43
C PHE A 157 -11.72 7.58 -4.97
N MET A 158 -11.59 7.73 -6.28
CA MET A 158 -10.31 7.66 -7.00
C MET A 158 -10.08 8.93 -7.81
N PRO A 159 -8.99 9.67 -7.57
CA PRO A 159 -8.60 10.75 -8.44
C PRO A 159 -8.14 10.19 -9.80
N ALA A 160 -8.57 10.81 -10.89
CA ALA A 160 -8.06 10.50 -12.22
C ALA A 160 -8.18 11.71 -13.13
N PHE A 161 -7.25 11.83 -14.07
CA PHE A 161 -7.30 12.85 -15.10
C PHE A 161 -8.46 12.55 -16.05
N TYR A 162 -9.26 13.56 -16.36
CA TYR A 162 -10.40 13.45 -17.27
C TYR A 162 -10.15 14.28 -18.53
N GLY A 163 -10.32 13.68 -19.70
CA GLY A 163 -10.16 14.39 -20.98
C GLY A 163 -9.74 13.50 -22.14
N GLN A 164 -9.29 14.14 -23.21
CA GLN A 164 -8.84 13.48 -24.44
C GLN A 164 -7.35 13.78 -24.67
N ALA A 165 -6.67 12.91 -25.42
CA ALA A 165 -5.26 13.09 -25.72
C ALA A 165 -4.97 14.51 -26.27
N GLY A 166 -4.02 15.21 -25.65
CA GLY A 166 -3.62 16.56 -26.04
C GLY A 166 -4.38 17.71 -25.37
N SER A 167 -5.37 17.43 -24.52
CA SER A 167 -5.96 18.46 -23.65
C SER A 167 -5.07 18.79 -22.44
N ASP A 168 -5.40 19.85 -21.71
CA ASP A 168 -4.93 20.12 -20.33
C ASP A 168 -5.95 19.50 -19.35
N PRO A 169 -5.80 18.22 -18.94
CA PRO A 169 -6.87 17.50 -18.28
C PRO A 169 -7.03 17.94 -16.82
N PRO A 170 -8.26 18.25 -16.36
CA PRO A 170 -8.50 18.41 -14.94
C PRO A 170 -8.38 17.08 -14.17
N LEU A 171 -7.91 17.15 -12.92
CA LEU A 171 -7.95 16.01 -12.00
C LEU A 171 -9.32 15.94 -11.32
N HIS A 172 -10.13 14.94 -11.69
CA HIS A 172 -11.45 14.72 -11.11
C HIS A 172 -11.39 13.63 -10.03
N VAL A 173 -12.34 13.64 -9.09
CA VAL A 173 -12.60 12.48 -8.23
C VAL A 173 -13.72 11.68 -8.87
N PHE A 174 -13.50 10.39 -9.04
CA PHE A 174 -14.49 9.41 -9.47
C PHE A 174 -14.97 8.60 -8.27
N GLU A 175 -16.28 8.38 -8.16
CA GLU A 175 -16.83 7.35 -7.29
C GLU A 175 -16.89 6.06 -8.12
N VAL A 176 -16.22 5.01 -7.65
CA VAL A 176 -16.02 3.75 -8.36
C VAL A 176 -16.70 2.62 -7.59
N ASP A 177 -17.49 1.83 -8.31
CA ASP A 177 -18.21 0.69 -7.78
C ASP A 177 -17.29 -0.55 -7.72
N LEU A 178 -17.21 -1.21 -6.57
CA LEU A 178 -16.24 -2.29 -6.32
C LEU A 178 -16.61 -3.61 -7.01
N ASP A 179 -17.89 -3.84 -7.27
CA ASP A 179 -18.40 -5.05 -7.92
C ASP A 179 -18.30 -4.99 -9.44
N THR A 180 -18.36 -3.79 -10.02
CA THR A 180 -18.34 -3.58 -11.47
C THR A 180 -17.00 -3.02 -11.96
N GLY A 181 -16.30 -2.24 -11.14
CA GLY A 181 -15.08 -1.50 -11.47
C GLY A 181 -15.34 -0.18 -12.21
N TYR A 182 -16.59 0.16 -12.51
CA TYR A 182 -16.93 1.37 -13.26
C TYR A 182 -17.00 2.60 -12.35
N GLY A 183 -16.42 3.70 -12.84
CA GLY A 183 -16.43 5.00 -12.19
C GLY A 183 -17.51 5.93 -12.75
N ARG A 184 -17.90 6.89 -11.92
CA ARG A 184 -18.64 8.09 -12.33
C ARG A 184 -18.01 9.32 -11.70
N ILE A 185 -18.02 10.45 -12.40
CA ILE A 185 -17.50 11.70 -11.84
C ILE A 185 -18.29 12.03 -10.56
N TYR A 186 -17.57 12.14 -9.45
CA TYR A 186 -18.09 12.53 -8.15
C TYR A 186 -17.83 14.01 -7.86
N LYS A 187 -16.60 14.46 -8.13
CA LYS A 187 -16.19 15.86 -7.97
C LYS A 187 -15.32 16.31 -9.14
N LYS A 188 -15.64 17.50 -9.68
CA LYS A 188 -14.83 18.13 -10.73
C LYS A 188 -13.71 18.96 -10.12
N GLY A 189 -12.50 18.75 -10.63
CA GLY A 189 -11.34 19.60 -10.37
C GLY A 189 -10.99 20.51 -11.52
N LEU A 190 -9.78 21.05 -11.45
CA LEU A 190 -9.15 21.91 -12.44
C LEU A 190 -7.87 21.24 -12.94
N SER A 191 -7.26 21.75 -14.02
CA SER A 191 -5.96 21.26 -14.50
C SER A 191 -4.79 21.54 -13.55
N ILE A 192 -4.98 22.47 -12.62
CA ILE A 192 -4.05 22.76 -11.52
C ILE A 192 -4.33 21.96 -10.26
N THR A 193 -5.41 21.18 -10.21
CA THR A 193 -5.71 20.39 -9.02
C THR A 193 -4.74 19.22 -8.97
N SER A 194 -3.96 19.13 -7.88
CA SER A 194 -2.94 18.10 -7.68
C SER A 194 -3.41 17.00 -6.72
N ASP A 195 -4.29 17.32 -5.76
CA ASP A 195 -4.73 16.34 -4.76
C ASP A 195 -6.12 16.64 -4.18
N TRP A 196 -6.74 15.61 -3.61
CA TRP A 196 -8.06 15.64 -2.98
C TRP A 196 -8.04 14.88 -1.65
N PHE A 197 -8.65 15.48 -0.63
CA PHE A 197 -8.79 14.85 0.69
C PHE A 197 -10.27 14.67 0.99
N LEU A 198 -10.69 13.43 1.23
CA LEU A 198 -12.08 13.09 1.57
C LEU A 198 -12.15 12.41 2.94
N ASP A 199 -13.29 12.53 3.60
CA ASP A 199 -13.60 11.71 4.79
C ASP A 199 -14.20 10.35 4.42
N GLU A 200 -14.50 9.54 5.44
CA GLU A 200 -15.12 8.20 5.30
C GLU A 200 -16.56 8.23 4.76
N ALA A 201 -17.23 9.38 4.77
CA ALA A 201 -18.53 9.57 4.16
C ALA A 201 -18.43 10.02 2.69
N GLY A 202 -17.22 10.26 2.17
CA GLY A 202 -16.95 10.80 0.85
C GLY A 202 -17.10 12.32 0.77
N VAL A 203 -17.20 13.03 1.89
CA VAL A 203 -17.22 14.49 1.90
C VAL A 203 -15.82 14.99 1.57
N VAL A 204 -15.72 15.85 0.56
CA VAL A 204 -14.45 16.51 0.23
C VAL A 204 -14.11 17.49 1.33
N LEU A 205 -13.02 17.25 2.05
CA LEU A 205 -12.50 18.09 3.11
C LEU A 205 -11.58 19.17 2.57
N ALA A 206 -10.70 18.80 1.64
CA ALA A 206 -9.75 19.72 1.04
C ALA A 206 -9.41 19.36 -0.42
N ARG A 207 -8.87 20.35 -1.12
CA ARG A 207 -8.32 20.20 -2.47
C ARG A 207 -7.03 21.00 -2.56
N GLU A 208 -5.98 20.36 -3.02
CA GLU A 208 -4.71 20.99 -3.31
C GLU A 208 -4.67 21.45 -4.77
N ASP A 209 -4.27 22.70 -4.99
CA ASP A 209 -3.98 23.23 -6.31
C ASP A 209 -2.51 23.69 -6.37
N TYR A 210 -1.78 23.26 -7.41
CA TYR A 210 -0.41 23.65 -7.67
C TYR A 210 -0.24 24.10 -9.13
N SER A 211 0.53 25.15 -9.36
CA SER A 211 0.86 25.64 -10.69
C SER A 211 2.28 26.19 -10.70
N ASN A 212 3.18 25.50 -11.40
CA ASN A 212 4.54 25.98 -11.63
C ASN A 212 4.56 27.24 -12.51
N ASP A 213 3.77 27.25 -13.58
CA ASP A 213 3.71 28.39 -14.53
C ASP A 213 3.19 29.68 -13.91
N ARG A 214 2.30 29.56 -12.91
CA ARG A 214 1.70 30.70 -12.19
C ARG A 214 2.30 30.91 -10.80
N ASP A 215 3.33 30.13 -10.46
CA ASP A 215 4.05 30.16 -9.20
C ASP A 215 3.14 30.24 -7.95
N PHE A 216 2.24 29.26 -7.80
CA PHE A 216 1.47 29.15 -6.57
C PHE A 216 1.23 27.71 -6.13
N TYR A 217 0.99 27.61 -4.82
CA TYR A 217 0.50 26.44 -4.13
C TYR A 217 -0.64 26.86 -3.20
N LYS A 218 -1.81 26.23 -3.30
CA LYS A 218 -3.01 26.57 -2.54
C LYS A 218 -3.70 25.32 -2.04
N ILE A 219 -4.06 25.31 -0.76
CA ILE A 219 -4.95 24.31 -0.19
C ILE A 219 -6.29 24.97 0.05
N TRP A 220 -7.34 24.43 -0.55
CA TRP A 220 -8.71 24.87 -0.31
C TRP A 220 -9.36 23.92 0.67
N THR A 221 -10.07 24.45 1.66
CA THR A 221 -10.92 23.66 2.56
C THR A 221 -12.37 23.80 2.16
N TYR A 222 -13.18 22.78 2.42
CA TYR A 222 -14.62 22.86 2.25
C TYR A 222 -15.28 22.92 3.63
N LYS A 223 -16.01 24.00 3.90
CA LYS A 223 -16.80 24.19 5.12
C LYS A 223 -18.25 24.43 4.72
N ASP A 224 -19.17 23.66 5.29
CA ASP A 224 -20.61 23.72 4.99
C ASP A 224 -20.94 23.54 3.49
N GLY A 225 -20.16 22.71 2.79
CA GLY A 225 -20.29 22.47 1.34
C GLY A 225 -19.74 23.59 0.45
N GLY A 226 -19.32 24.72 1.01
CA GLY A 226 -18.68 25.84 0.30
C GLY A 226 -17.15 25.79 0.36
N ARG A 227 -16.48 26.20 -0.73
CA ARG A 227 -15.01 26.28 -0.80
C ARG A 227 -14.50 27.54 -0.09
N LYS A 228 -13.58 27.40 0.85
CA LYS A 228 -12.85 28.48 1.53
C LYS A 228 -11.35 28.28 1.31
N LEU A 229 -10.64 29.39 1.09
CA LEU A 229 -9.17 29.40 1.04
C LEU A 229 -8.63 29.46 2.48
#